data_AF-A0A950VR94-F1
#
_entry.id   AF-A0A950VR94-F1
#
_cell.length_a   1.000
_cell.length_b   1.000
_cell.length_c   1.000
_cell.angle_alpha   90.00
_cell.angle_beta   90.00
_cell.angle_gamma   90.00
#
_symmetry.space_group_name_H-M   'P 1'
#
loop_
_entity.id
_entity.type
_entity.pdbx_description
1 polymer ?
#
loop_
_entity_poly.entity_id
_entity_poly.type
_entity_poly.pdbx_seq_one_letter_code
_entity_poly.pdbx_strand_id
1 'polypeptide(L)'
;PKDHSPRLEAVDTPFGFKYAAIRTPDAEADLYKYVRITLFVAPCFAFIPPFRQGRLASDTENQGEVVVQQAFVPIDDEHNWFFTFAYNRKGSLPAYWRQHAAEFGISGHVGRPVRNRANKHLQDRAAMRDGNWSGVVGINPQDFAVAEGMGPIVNRSREHLGATDVAIIRYRRRMLAAARAQTPLGQDGNIAYERLASDERLVPLDQPWEELSTYVEDVTVTR
;
A
#
# COMPACT_ATOMS: atom_id res chain seq x y z
N PRO A 1 -12.10 -10.89 7.84
CA PRO A 1 -13.30 -10.86 6.98
C PRO A 1 -13.18 -11.86 5.83
N LYS A 2 -14.11 -12.82 5.78
CA LYS A 2 -14.40 -13.71 4.65
C LYS A 2 -15.14 -12.99 3.51
N ASP A 3 -15.50 -11.72 3.70
CA ASP A 3 -16.00 -10.86 2.64
C ASP A 3 -14.90 -10.57 1.60
N HIS A 4 -15.08 -11.16 0.42
CA HIS A 4 -14.19 -11.03 -0.73
C HIS A 4 -14.54 -9.87 -1.67
N SER A 5 -15.63 -9.13 -1.38
CA SER A 5 -16.15 -8.05 -2.24
C SER A 5 -16.24 -6.73 -1.49
N PRO A 6 -15.09 -6.14 -1.08
CA PRO A 6 -15.09 -4.90 -0.33
C PRO A 6 -15.71 -3.76 -1.15
N ARG A 7 -16.47 -2.90 -0.47
CA ARG A 7 -16.84 -1.60 -1.03
C ARG A 7 -15.64 -0.67 -0.96
N LEU A 8 -15.26 -0.07 -2.09
CA LEU A 8 -14.10 0.79 -2.22
C LEU A 8 -14.53 2.24 -2.37
N GLU A 9 -13.99 3.11 -1.51
CA GLU A 9 -14.32 4.53 -1.48
C GLU A 9 -13.07 5.38 -1.28
N ALA A 10 -13.07 6.62 -1.75
CA ALA A 10 -11.92 7.52 -1.64
C ALA A 10 -12.36 8.96 -1.40
N VAL A 11 -11.62 9.66 -0.52
CA VAL A 11 -11.83 11.06 -0.14
C VAL A 11 -10.53 11.83 -0.31
N ASP A 12 -10.63 12.99 -0.96
CA ASP A 12 -9.49 13.88 -1.18
C ASP A 12 -9.06 14.55 0.12
N THR A 13 -7.75 14.73 0.29
CA THR A 13 -7.14 15.38 1.45
C THR A 13 -6.10 16.40 0.99
N PRO A 14 -5.66 17.34 1.84
CA PRO A 14 -4.59 18.27 1.47
C PRO A 14 -3.29 17.57 1.02
N PHE A 15 -2.96 16.43 1.63
CA PHE A 15 -1.76 15.64 1.29
C PHE A 15 -1.92 14.72 0.06
N GLY A 16 -3.12 14.51 -0.44
CA GLY A 16 -3.37 13.50 -1.49
C GLY A 16 -4.79 12.96 -1.41
N PHE A 17 -4.96 11.70 -1.04
CA PHE A 17 -6.27 11.18 -0.70
C PHE A 17 -6.13 9.99 0.24
N LYS A 18 -7.20 9.70 0.97
CA LYS A 18 -7.35 8.42 1.66
C LYS A 18 -8.39 7.59 0.93
N TYR A 19 -8.17 6.29 0.84
CA TYR A 19 -9.18 5.36 0.33
C TYR A 19 -9.37 4.19 1.29
N ALA A 20 -10.62 3.72 1.36
CA ALA A 20 -11.02 2.66 2.26
C ALA A 20 -11.50 1.44 1.48
N ALA A 21 -11.11 0.27 1.96
CA ALA A 21 -11.78 -0.99 1.68
C ALA A 21 -12.67 -1.34 2.87
N ILE A 22 -13.98 -1.28 2.66
CA ILE A 22 -15.01 -1.46 3.68
C ILE A 22 -15.63 -2.84 3.49
N ARG A 23 -15.63 -3.66 4.54
CA ARG A 23 -16.10 -5.04 4.52
C ARG A 23 -17.07 -5.31 5.65
N THR A 24 -17.93 -6.30 5.44
CA THR A 24 -18.66 -6.93 6.54
C THR A 24 -17.70 -7.78 7.38
N PRO A 25 -17.60 -7.57 8.70
CA PRO A 25 -16.73 -8.37 9.55
C PRO A 25 -17.29 -9.79 9.76
N ASP A 26 -16.44 -10.69 10.23
CA ASP A 26 -16.84 -12.10 10.49
C ASP A 26 -17.68 -12.26 11.76
N ALA A 27 -17.56 -11.31 12.69
CA ALA A 27 -18.29 -11.25 13.95
C ALA A 27 -18.87 -9.85 14.15
N GLU A 28 -20.01 -9.76 14.84
CA GLU A 28 -20.69 -8.49 15.16
C GLU A 28 -21.00 -7.63 13.92
N ALA A 29 -21.37 -8.30 12.82
CA ALA A 29 -21.65 -7.67 11.52
C ALA A 29 -22.90 -6.77 11.51
N ASP A 30 -23.77 -6.94 12.48
CA ASP A 30 -24.95 -6.11 12.75
C ASP A 30 -24.61 -4.82 13.53
N LEU A 31 -23.41 -4.74 14.12
CA LEU A 31 -22.95 -3.61 14.92
C LEU A 31 -21.81 -2.84 14.26
N TYR A 32 -20.94 -3.54 13.52
CA TYR A 32 -19.70 -2.99 13.00
C TYR A 32 -19.48 -3.26 11.51
N LYS A 33 -18.69 -2.38 10.90
CA LYS A 33 -18.02 -2.57 9.61
C LYS A 33 -16.51 -2.61 9.83
N TYR A 34 -15.81 -3.44 9.06
CA TYR A 34 -14.35 -3.45 9.03
C TYR A 34 -13.85 -2.50 7.95
N VAL A 35 -13.03 -1.52 8.34
CA VAL A 35 -12.51 -0.47 7.45
C VAL A 35 -10.99 -0.57 7.41
N ARG A 36 -10.44 -0.68 6.20
CA ARG A 36 -8.99 -0.66 5.96
C ARG A 36 -8.63 0.57 5.10
N ILE A 37 -7.96 1.54 5.71
CA ILE A 37 -7.63 2.86 5.15
C ILE A 37 -6.18 2.88 4.68
N THR A 38 -6.00 3.20 3.40
CA THR A 38 -4.69 3.42 2.76
C THR A 38 -4.59 4.88 2.34
N LEU A 39 -3.42 5.49 2.49
CA LEU A 39 -3.20 6.87 2.08
C LEU A 39 -2.35 6.89 0.81
N PHE A 40 -2.75 7.69 -0.16
CA PHE A 40 -1.81 8.25 -1.12
C PHE A 40 -1.37 9.61 -0.61
N VAL A 41 -0.07 9.75 -0.40
CA VAL A 41 0.58 10.97 0.06
C VAL A 41 1.45 11.46 -1.09
N ALA A 42 1.11 12.64 -1.61
CA ALA A 42 1.84 13.21 -2.72
C ALA A 42 3.30 13.49 -2.35
N PRO A 43 4.24 13.38 -3.31
CA PRO A 43 3.98 13.10 -4.73
C PRO A 43 3.93 11.61 -5.09
N CYS A 44 4.46 10.71 -4.26
CA CYS A 44 4.74 9.34 -4.67
C CYS A 44 4.68 8.29 -3.55
N PHE A 45 4.07 8.62 -2.41
CA PHE A 45 4.03 7.74 -1.24
C PHE A 45 2.68 7.03 -1.10
N ALA A 46 2.73 5.76 -0.71
CA ALA A 46 1.58 4.96 -0.30
C ALA A 46 1.78 4.49 1.14
N PHE A 47 0.86 4.86 2.03
CA PHE A 47 0.87 4.41 3.43
C PHE A 47 -0.07 3.23 3.53
N ILE A 48 0.49 2.06 3.81
CA ILE A 48 -0.22 0.79 3.75
C ILE A 48 -0.61 0.40 5.17
N PRO A 49 -1.91 0.15 5.44
CA PRO A 49 -2.36 -0.19 6.76
C PRO A 49 -1.63 -1.42 7.30
N PRO A 50 -1.29 -1.41 8.60
CA PRO A 50 -0.50 -2.45 9.25
C PRO A 50 -1.16 -3.82 9.04
N PHE A 51 -0.38 -4.89 9.10
CA PHE A 51 -0.92 -6.24 9.15
C PHE A 51 -1.33 -6.56 10.61
N ARG A 52 -2.49 -6.07 11.08
CA ARG A 52 -2.98 -6.47 12.40
C ARG A 52 -3.57 -7.87 12.29
N GLN A 53 -2.94 -8.79 13.00
CA GLN A 53 -3.45 -10.12 13.37
C GLN A 53 -3.54 -11.16 12.22
N GLY A 54 -2.68 -12.18 12.32
CA GLY A 54 -2.99 -13.53 11.81
C GLY A 54 -2.69 -13.85 10.33
N ARG A 55 -2.18 -12.94 9.50
CA ARG A 55 -1.82 -13.26 8.09
C ARG A 55 -0.34 -13.60 7.85
N LEU A 56 0.53 -13.28 8.81
CA LEU A 56 1.95 -13.65 8.82
C LEU A 56 2.26 -14.19 10.21
N ALA A 57 1.99 -15.48 10.40
CA ALA A 57 2.08 -16.15 11.69
C ALA A 57 3.54 -16.26 12.17
N SER A 58 3.81 -15.77 13.40
CA SER A 58 4.45 -16.57 14.47
C SER A 58 4.74 -15.78 15.76
N ASP A 59 4.81 -14.44 15.73
CA ASP A 59 5.15 -13.65 16.92
C ASP A 59 4.02 -12.70 17.33
N THR A 60 3.23 -13.14 18.31
CA THR A 60 2.03 -12.45 18.81
C THR A 60 2.30 -11.19 19.63
N GLU A 61 3.55 -10.86 19.97
CA GLU A 61 3.78 -9.91 21.06
C GLU A 61 3.99 -8.44 20.67
N ASN A 62 4.32 -8.08 19.42
CA ASN A 62 4.58 -6.67 19.06
C ASN A 62 4.29 -6.28 17.59
N GLN A 63 3.54 -7.10 16.85
CA GLN A 63 3.29 -6.85 15.42
C GLN A 63 2.22 -5.79 15.12
N GLY A 64 1.37 -5.44 16.10
CA GLY A 64 0.19 -4.57 15.89
C GLY A 64 0.49 -3.12 15.49
N GLU A 65 1.76 -2.71 15.52
CA GLU A 65 2.21 -1.34 15.22
C GLU A 65 3.37 -1.25 14.22
N VAL A 66 3.59 -2.30 13.42
CA VAL A 66 4.49 -2.17 12.27
C VAL A 66 3.79 -1.38 11.18
N VAL A 67 4.30 -0.19 10.90
CA VAL A 67 3.84 0.66 9.80
C VAL A 67 4.68 0.35 8.56
N VAL A 68 4.01 0.26 7.41
CA VAL A 68 4.64 0.05 6.12
C VAL A 68 4.29 1.20 5.20
N GLN A 69 5.31 1.80 4.60
CA GLN A 69 5.14 2.84 3.59
C GLN A 69 5.96 2.46 2.36
N GLN A 70 5.45 2.80 1.19
CA GLN A 70 6.16 2.62 -0.07
C GLN A 70 6.28 3.96 -0.79
N ALA A 71 7.38 4.17 -1.50
CA ALA A 71 7.58 5.32 -2.35
C ALA A 71 8.02 4.88 -3.75
N PHE A 72 7.42 5.50 -4.77
CA PHE A 72 7.71 5.24 -6.18
C PHE A 72 8.29 6.52 -6.79
N VAL A 73 9.55 6.80 -6.49
CA VAL A 73 10.22 8.07 -6.81
C VAL A 73 10.64 8.06 -8.28
N PRO A 74 10.11 8.93 -9.15
CA PRO A 74 10.49 8.97 -10.56
C PRO A 74 11.98 9.28 -10.74
N ILE A 75 12.63 8.59 -11.67
CA ILE A 75 14.02 8.85 -12.11
C ILE A 75 13.99 9.55 -13.47
N ASP A 76 13.26 8.93 -14.40
CA ASP A 76 13.01 9.39 -15.77
C ASP A 76 11.61 8.91 -16.21
N ASP A 77 11.30 9.02 -17.51
CA ASP A 77 9.99 8.66 -18.07
C ASP A 77 9.67 7.15 -18.00
N GLU A 78 10.69 6.30 -17.86
CA GLU A 78 10.57 4.84 -17.94
C GLU A 78 10.99 4.12 -16.64
N HIS A 79 11.58 4.84 -15.68
CA HIS A 79 12.12 4.25 -14.45
C HIS A 79 11.72 5.03 -13.19
N ASN A 80 11.51 4.28 -12.10
CA ASN A 80 11.37 4.82 -10.76
C ASN A 80 12.27 4.06 -9.79
N TRP A 81 12.64 4.72 -8.70
CA TRP A 81 13.10 4.06 -7.50
C TRP A 81 11.90 3.60 -6.69
N PHE A 82 11.96 2.35 -6.26
CA PHE A 82 11.02 1.79 -5.31
C PHE A 82 11.68 1.70 -3.93
N PHE A 83 11.08 2.35 -2.94
CA PHE A 83 11.49 2.26 -1.55
C PHE A 83 10.37 1.66 -0.70
N THR A 84 10.73 0.76 0.21
CA THR A 84 9.85 0.30 1.29
C THR A 84 10.43 0.73 2.62
N PHE A 85 9.61 1.37 3.43
CA PHE A 85 9.92 1.72 4.81
C PHE A 85 9.07 0.84 5.72
N ALA A 86 9.71 0.10 6.62
CA ALA A 86 9.04 -0.67 7.64
C ALA A 86 9.64 -0.31 9.00
N TYR A 87 8.80 0.11 9.95
CA TYR A 87 9.23 0.47 11.29
C TYR A 87 8.15 0.14 12.31
N ASN A 88 8.56 -0.21 13.52
CA ASN A 88 7.66 -0.46 14.65
C ASN A 88 7.61 0.80 15.53
N ARG A 89 6.41 1.32 15.78
CA ARG A 89 6.23 2.55 16.57
C ARG A 89 6.44 2.36 18.07
N LYS A 90 6.34 1.12 18.57
CA LYS A 90 6.41 0.80 20.01
C LYS A 90 7.56 -0.13 20.39
N GLY A 91 8.42 -0.50 19.45
CA GLY A 91 9.51 -1.42 19.78
C GLY A 91 10.40 -1.77 18.61
N SER A 92 10.98 -2.97 18.67
CA SER A 92 11.84 -3.49 17.63
C SER A 92 11.04 -3.94 16.40
N LEU A 93 11.64 -3.79 15.23
CA LEU A 93 11.09 -4.34 14.00
C LEU A 93 11.26 -5.87 13.99
N PRO A 94 10.19 -6.66 13.81
CA PRO A 94 10.28 -8.12 13.79
C PRO A 94 11.27 -8.66 12.74
N ALA A 95 11.91 -9.79 13.04
CA ALA A 95 12.92 -10.40 12.16
C ALA A 95 12.40 -10.72 10.75
N TYR A 96 11.10 -11.01 10.62
CA TYR A 96 10.39 -11.17 9.34
C TYR A 96 10.72 -10.05 8.34
N TRP A 97 10.77 -8.79 8.78
CA TRP A 97 11.01 -7.67 7.87
C TRP A 97 12.43 -7.65 7.31
N ARG A 98 13.40 -8.24 8.01
CA ARG A 98 14.76 -8.43 7.46
C ARG A 98 14.76 -9.49 6.36
N GLN A 99 14.01 -10.59 6.55
CA GLN A 99 13.85 -11.63 5.54
C GLN A 99 13.11 -11.08 4.31
N HIS A 100 12.02 -10.36 4.53
CA HIS A 100 11.25 -9.74 3.46
C HIS A 100 12.08 -8.74 2.64
N ALA A 101 12.94 -7.95 3.30
CA ALA A 101 13.89 -7.09 2.59
C ALA A 101 14.89 -7.89 1.74
N ALA A 102 15.33 -9.06 2.20
CA ALA A 102 16.21 -9.94 1.44
C ALA A 102 15.52 -10.58 0.23
N GLU A 103 14.20 -10.85 0.30
CA GLU A 103 13.43 -11.43 -0.82
C GLU A 103 13.42 -10.56 -2.08
N PHE A 104 13.50 -9.22 -1.93
CA PHE A 104 13.65 -8.31 -3.06
C PHE A 104 14.83 -8.71 -3.94
N GLY A 105 15.98 -8.93 -3.29
CA GLY A 105 17.26 -9.17 -3.94
C GLY A 105 17.65 -8.00 -4.84
N ILE A 106 18.70 -7.26 -4.50
CA ILE A 106 19.25 -6.22 -5.38
C ILE A 106 20.51 -6.79 -6.03
N SER A 107 20.54 -6.81 -7.37
CA SER A 107 21.74 -7.23 -8.10
C SER A 107 22.84 -6.20 -7.92
N GLY A 108 24.12 -6.62 -7.97
CA GLY A 108 25.28 -5.74 -7.81
C GLY A 108 25.40 -4.59 -8.84
N HIS A 109 24.51 -4.55 -9.84
CA HIS A 109 24.27 -3.37 -10.67
C HIS A 109 23.30 -2.43 -9.97
N VAL A 110 23.82 -1.30 -9.49
CA VAL A 110 23.16 -0.18 -8.79
C VAL A 110 21.63 -0.27 -8.81
N GLY A 111 21.07 -0.95 -7.80
CA GLY A 111 19.66 -0.84 -7.45
C GLY A 111 18.65 -1.61 -8.33
N ARG A 112 19.08 -2.51 -9.23
CA ARG A 112 18.13 -3.33 -10.00
C ARG A 112 17.68 -4.59 -9.24
N PRO A 113 16.36 -4.91 -9.21
CA PRO A 113 15.88 -6.17 -8.67
C PRO A 113 16.50 -7.39 -9.36
N VAL A 114 16.87 -8.41 -8.59
CA VAL A 114 17.38 -9.69 -9.09
C VAL A 114 16.33 -10.36 -9.98
N ARG A 115 15.05 -10.26 -9.61
CA ARG A 115 13.91 -10.75 -10.40
C ARG A 115 13.32 -9.59 -11.19
N ASN A 116 13.49 -9.60 -12.51
CA ASN A 116 13.08 -8.51 -13.38
C ASN A 116 12.58 -9.04 -14.72
N ARG A 117 12.00 -8.16 -15.55
CA ARG A 117 11.46 -8.52 -16.87
C ARG A 117 12.46 -9.25 -17.77
N ALA A 118 13.74 -8.89 -17.73
CA ALA A 118 14.77 -9.49 -18.60
C ALA A 118 15.00 -10.99 -18.30
N ASN A 119 14.81 -11.43 -17.05
CA ASN A 119 14.89 -12.84 -16.66
C ASN A 119 13.53 -13.45 -16.34
N LYS A 120 12.44 -12.84 -16.83
CA LYS A 120 11.05 -13.29 -16.59
C LYS A 120 10.77 -13.47 -15.10
N HIS A 121 11.30 -12.57 -14.27
CA HIS A 121 11.19 -12.57 -12.81
C HIS A 121 11.64 -13.87 -12.13
N LEU A 122 12.49 -14.66 -12.81
CA LEU A 122 12.90 -16.00 -12.36
C LEU A 122 11.70 -16.89 -11.98
N GLN A 123 10.60 -16.77 -12.75
CA GLN A 123 9.38 -17.51 -12.49
C GLN A 123 9.56 -19.02 -12.65
N ASP A 124 9.28 -19.77 -11.58
CA ASP A 124 9.36 -21.22 -11.54
C ASP A 124 8.03 -21.87 -11.96
N ARG A 125 8.03 -22.47 -13.15
CA ARG A 125 6.87 -23.18 -13.70
C ARG A 125 6.64 -24.55 -13.09
N ALA A 126 7.67 -25.20 -12.53
CA ALA A 126 7.49 -26.45 -11.81
C ALA A 126 6.79 -26.18 -10.49
N ALA A 127 7.24 -25.19 -9.73
CA ALA A 127 6.56 -24.75 -8.51
C ALA A 127 5.09 -24.37 -8.76
N MET A 128 4.79 -23.74 -9.90
CA MET A 128 3.40 -23.45 -10.26
C MET A 128 2.53 -24.70 -10.43
N ARG A 129 3.09 -25.74 -11.08
CA ARG A 129 2.39 -27.03 -11.23
C ARG A 129 2.20 -27.73 -9.89
N ASP A 130 3.12 -27.50 -8.95
CA ASP A 130 3.12 -28.10 -7.61
C ASP A 130 2.32 -27.26 -6.58
N GLY A 131 1.56 -26.24 -7.03
CA GLY A 131 0.59 -25.51 -6.22
C GLY A 131 0.99 -24.09 -5.80
N ASN A 132 2.16 -23.59 -6.23
CA ASN A 132 2.47 -22.16 -6.08
C ASN A 132 1.65 -21.33 -7.09
N TRP A 133 1.05 -20.23 -6.66
CA TRP A 133 0.17 -19.44 -7.53
C TRP A 133 0.87 -18.74 -8.69
N SER A 134 2.04 -18.14 -8.44
CA SER A 134 2.72 -17.27 -9.42
C SER A 134 4.06 -17.81 -9.90
N GLY A 135 4.67 -18.75 -9.17
CA GLY A 135 6.04 -19.23 -9.40
C GLY A 135 7.10 -18.18 -9.04
N VAL A 136 6.74 -17.04 -8.45
CA VAL A 136 7.66 -15.96 -8.09
C VAL A 136 7.74 -15.87 -6.57
N VAL A 137 8.95 -15.94 -6.03
CA VAL A 137 9.20 -15.90 -4.59
C VAL A 137 9.18 -14.45 -4.08
N GLY A 138 8.41 -14.21 -3.01
CA GLY A 138 8.24 -12.91 -2.37
C GLY A 138 7.05 -12.12 -2.92
N ILE A 139 6.44 -11.26 -2.10
CA ILE A 139 5.24 -10.48 -2.48
C ILE A 139 5.59 -9.36 -3.46
N ASN A 140 6.53 -8.47 -3.11
CA ASN A 140 6.86 -7.35 -3.99
C ASN A 140 7.46 -7.77 -5.35
N PRO A 141 8.28 -8.84 -5.45
CA PRO A 141 8.67 -9.36 -6.76
C PRO A 141 7.50 -9.79 -7.66
N GLN A 142 6.38 -10.24 -7.07
CA GLN A 142 5.15 -10.51 -7.82
C GLN A 142 4.49 -9.22 -8.30
N ASP A 143 4.41 -8.20 -7.45
CA ASP A 143 3.89 -6.88 -7.83
C ASP A 143 4.72 -6.24 -8.94
N PHE A 144 6.05 -6.36 -8.88
CA PHE A 144 6.96 -5.92 -9.95
C PHE A 144 6.72 -6.66 -11.26
N ALA A 145 6.47 -7.97 -11.22
CA ALA A 145 6.14 -8.73 -12.42
C ALA A 145 4.86 -8.23 -13.11
N VAL A 146 3.84 -7.89 -12.32
CA VAL A 146 2.60 -7.30 -12.85
C VAL A 146 2.84 -5.89 -13.37
N ALA A 147 3.55 -5.05 -12.62
CA ALA A 147 3.83 -3.66 -12.98
C ALA A 147 4.68 -3.57 -14.26
N GLU A 148 5.83 -4.25 -14.30
CA GLU A 148 6.71 -4.30 -15.47
C GLU A 148 6.04 -4.99 -16.66
N GLY A 149 5.07 -5.88 -16.41
CA GLY A 149 4.28 -6.56 -17.43
C GLY A 149 3.53 -5.60 -18.36
N MET A 150 3.07 -4.46 -17.82
CA MET A 150 2.36 -3.43 -18.59
C MET A 150 3.28 -2.61 -19.53
N GLY A 151 4.59 -2.78 -19.42
CA GLY A 151 5.61 -2.04 -20.16
C GLY A 151 5.99 -0.71 -19.50
N PRO A 152 7.05 -0.03 -19.98
CA PRO A 152 7.55 1.22 -19.38
C PRO A 152 6.49 2.34 -19.37
N ILE A 153 5.78 2.50 -20.48
CA ILE A 153 4.66 3.44 -20.63
C ILE A 153 3.44 2.70 -21.17
N VAL A 154 2.40 2.62 -20.34
CA VAL A 154 1.17 1.90 -20.69
C VAL A 154 0.29 2.73 -21.63
N ASN A 155 -0.08 2.16 -22.79
CA ASN A 155 -1.09 2.75 -23.66
C ASN A 155 -2.49 2.53 -23.07
N ARG A 156 -3.12 3.61 -22.62
CA ARG A 156 -4.43 3.59 -21.94
C ARG A 156 -5.62 3.95 -22.83
N SER A 157 -5.43 4.10 -24.16
CA SER A 157 -6.50 4.49 -25.09
C SER A 157 -7.69 3.52 -25.13
N ARG A 158 -7.48 2.27 -24.72
CA ARG A 158 -8.49 1.20 -24.67
C ARG A 158 -8.73 0.67 -23.26
N GLU A 159 -8.20 1.34 -22.24
CA GLU A 159 -8.35 0.91 -20.85
C GLU A 159 -9.82 1.06 -20.43
N HIS A 160 -10.36 0.02 -19.78
CA HIS A 160 -11.72 0.01 -19.26
C HIS A 160 -11.68 -0.25 -17.76
N LEU A 161 -11.76 0.83 -16.98
CA LEU A 161 -11.69 0.78 -15.52
C LEU A 161 -13.04 0.34 -14.93
N GLY A 162 -12.98 -0.56 -13.95
CA GLY A 162 -14.15 -1.11 -13.26
C GLY A 162 -14.43 -0.42 -11.92
N ALA A 163 -15.44 -0.93 -11.21
CA ALA A 163 -15.87 -0.41 -9.91
C ALA A 163 -14.78 -0.52 -8.82
N THR A 164 -13.79 -1.40 -8.98
CA THR A 164 -12.68 -1.56 -8.04
C THR A 164 -11.54 -0.57 -8.25
N ASP A 165 -11.55 0.17 -9.36
CA ASP A 165 -10.48 1.08 -9.77
C ASP A 165 -10.61 2.49 -9.17
N VAL A 166 -11.40 2.66 -8.11
CA VAL A 166 -11.69 3.96 -7.47
C VAL A 166 -10.41 4.72 -7.11
N ALA A 167 -9.44 4.04 -6.48
CA ALA A 167 -8.20 4.67 -6.05
C ALA A 167 -7.33 5.12 -7.24
N ILE A 168 -7.21 4.29 -8.29
CA ILE A 168 -6.39 4.65 -9.46
C ILE A 168 -7.06 5.75 -10.30
N ILE A 169 -8.39 5.74 -10.42
CA ILE A 169 -9.16 6.83 -11.02
C ILE A 169 -8.89 8.13 -10.27
N ARG A 170 -8.97 8.09 -8.94
CA ARG A 170 -8.76 9.27 -8.09
C ARG A 170 -7.33 9.81 -8.20
N TYR A 171 -6.33 8.93 -8.05
CA TYR A 171 -4.92 9.26 -8.21
C TYR A 171 -4.66 9.97 -9.53
N ARG A 172 -5.09 9.39 -10.66
CA ARG A 172 -4.84 9.97 -11.99
C ARG A 172 -5.50 11.33 -12.16
N ARG A 173 -6.76 11.48 -11.73
CA ARG A 173 -7.46 12.77 -11.78
C ARG A 173 -6.73 13.85 -10.98
N ARG A 174 -6.33 13.52 -9.75
CA ARG A 174 -5.62 14.45 -8.84
C ARG A 174 -4.25 14.86 -9.41
N MET A 175 -3.44 13.89 -9.85
CA MET A 175 -2.12 14.17 -10.41
C MET A 175 -2.18 14.94 -11.74
N LEU A 176 -3.10 14.60 -12.64
CA LEU A 176 -3.29 15.34 -13.90
C LEU A 176 -3.80 16.76 -13.66
N ALA A 177 -4.70 16.96 -12.70
CA ALA A 177 -5.17 18.29 -12.33
C ALA A 177 -4.00 19.15 -11.78
N ALA A 178 -3.20 18.58 -10.88
CA ALA A 178 -2.02 19.24 -10.33
C ALA A 178 -0.99 19.61 -11.42
N ALA A 179 -0.70 18.69 -12.34
CA ALA A 179 0.22 18.93 -13.46
C ALA A 179 -0.28 20.03 -14.40
N ARG A 180 -1.58 20.04 -14.75
CA ARG A 180 -2.19 21.08 -15.59
C ARG A 180 -2.19 22.45 -14.92
N ALA A 181 -2.45 22.48 -13.61
CA ALA A 181 -2.40 23.70 -12.82
C ALA A 181 -0.97 24.17 -12.51
N GLN A 182 0.04 23.31 -12.74
CA GLN A 182 1.43 23.52 -12.32
C GLN A 182 1.57 23.75 -10.81
N THR A 183 0.67 23.15 -10.02
CA THR A 183 0.64 23.26 -8.56
C THR A 183 0.81 21.87 -7.96
N PRO A 184 1.96 21.55 -7.34
CA PRO A 184 2.15 20.25 -6.71
C PRO A 184 1.13 20.01 -5.58
N LEU A 185 0.69 18.75 -5.44
CA LEU A 185 -0.13 18.34 -4.30
C LEU A 185 0.73 18.30 -3.03
N GLY A 186 0.09 18.43 -1.86
CA GLY A 186 0.77 18.32 -0.56
C GLY A 186 1.62 19.53 -0.16
N GLN A 187 1.46 20.68 -0.81
CA GLN A 187 2.21 21.90 -0.48
C GLN A 187 1.60 22.70 0.69
N ASP A 188 0.50 22.23 1.28
CA ASP A 188 -0.10 22.89 2.44
C ASP A 188 0.82 22.69 3.67
N GLY A 189 1.39 23.79 4.16
CA GLY A 189 2.31 23.81 5.29
C GLY A 189 1.70 23.39 6.63
N ASN A 190 0.38 23.22 6.70
CA ASN A 190 -0.31 22.73 7.89
C ASN A 190 -0.40 21.19 7.94
N ILE A 191 0.11 20.49 6.93
CA ILE A 191 0.12 19.03 6.91
C ILE A 191 1.22 18.52 7.86
N ALA A 192 0.82 17.87 8.94
CA ALA A 192 1.71 17.15 9.85
C ALA A 192 2.09 15.77 9.27
N TYR A 193 2.98 15.77 8.27
CA TYR A 193 3.41 14.56 7.55
C TYR A 193 3.93 13.45 8.47
N GLU A 194 4.68 13.84 9.52
CA GLU A 194 5.24 12.96 10.53
C GLU A 194 4.19 12.24 11.37
N ARG A 195 2.96 12.76 11.38
CA ARG A 195 1.82 12.19 12.10
C ARG A 195 0.89 11.40 11.19
N LEU A 196 1.05 11.41 9.87
CA LEU A 196 0.17 10.67 8.96
C LEU A 196 0.28 9.16 9.21
N ALA A 197 -0.85 8.49 9.23
CA ALA A 197 -0.95 7.05 9.42
C ALA A 197 -2.14 6.46 8.65
N SER A 198 -1.86 5.38 7.93
CA SER A 198 -2.87 4.43 7.48
C SER A 198 -3.37 3.59 8.65
N ASP A 199 -4.54 2.97 8.49
CA ASP A 199 -5.16 2.29 9.61
C ASP A 199 -6.12 1.18 9.20
N GLU A 200 -6.38 0.26 10.11
CA GLU A 200 -7.45 -0.71 10.00
C GLU A 200 -8.14 -0.94 11.33
N ARG A 201 -9.47 -0.90 11.34
CA ARG A 201 -10.26 -1.06 12.56
C ARG A 201 -11.70 -1.51 12.27
N LEU A 202 -12.35 -2.06 13.29
CA LEU A 202 -13.80 -2.16 13.35
C LEU A 202 -14.38 -0.80 13.73
N VAL A 203 -15.46 -0.42 13.08
CA VAL A 203 -16.10 0.89 13.18
C VAL A 203 -17.61 0.67 13.29
N PRO A 204 -18.34 1.34 14.19
CA PRO A 204 -19.79 1.27 14.23
C PRO A 204 -20.43 1.51 12.85
N LEU A 205 -21.54 0.84 12.56
CA LEU A 205 -22.17 0.94 11.24
C LEU A 205 -22.53 2.39 10.86
N ASP A 206 -22.96 3.18 11.83
CA ASP A 206 -23.39 4.58 11.70
C ASP A 206 -22.24 5.58 11.63
N GLN A 207 -21.04 5.25 12.14
CA GLN A 207 -19.89 6.14 12.09
C GLN A 207 -19.37 6.30 10.64
N PRO A 208 -19.34 7.51 10.07
CA PRO A 208 -18.79 7.74 8.74
C PRO A 208 -17.29 7.41 8.71
N TRP A 209 -16.85 6.66 7.71
CA TRP A 209 -15.43 6.27 7.64
C TRP A 209 -14.55 7.46 7.20
N GLU A 210 -15.14 8.41 6.48
CA GLU A 210 -14.56 9.64 6.00
C GLU A 210 -14.08 10.54 7.16
N GLU A 211 -14.70 10.41 8.33
CA GLU A 211 -14.36 11.16 9.55
C GLU A 211 -13.24 10.50 10.36
N LEU A 212 -12.84 9.27 10.03
CA LEU A 212 -11.75 8.59 10.72
C LEU A 212 -10.43 9.34 10.53
N SER A 213 -9.77 9.66 11.65
CA SER A 213 -8.48 10.34 11.64
C SER A 213 -7.44 9.53 10.86
N THR A 214 -6.68 10.23 10.01
CA THR A 214 -5.47 9.71 9.35
C THR A 214 -4.20 10.19 10.03
N TYR A 215 -4.33 10.70 11.25
CA TYR A 215 -3.22 11.12 12.07
C TYR A 215 -3.12 10.21 13.29
N VAL A 216 -1.88 9.92 13.67
CA VAL A 216 -1.55 9.32 14.95
C VAL A 216 -2.09 10.19 16.09
N GLU A 217 -2.98 9.62 16.89
CA GLU A 217 -3.38 10.19 18.17
C GLU A 217 -2.20 10.16 19.14
N ASP A 218 -2.01 11.24 19.90
CA ASP A 218 -0.92 11.36 20.85
C ASP A 218 -1.04 10.26 21.91
N VAL A 219 -0.12 9.30 21.88
CA VAL A 219 0.08 8.42 23.02
C VAL A 219 0.77 9.30 24.06
N THR A 220 0.06 9.71 25.10
CA THR A 220 0.68 10.25 26.31
C THR A 220 1.66 9.22 26.83
N VAL A 221 2.94 9.36 26.45
CA VAL A 221 4.03 8.63 27.08
C VAL A 221 4.25 9.35 28.40
N THR A 222 3.62 8.85 29.45
CA THR A 222 4.00 9.19 30.82
C THR A 222 5.47 8.77 30.95
N ARG A 223 6.34 9.78 31.14
CA ARG A 223 7.77 9.58 31.44
C ARG A 223 7.97 8.79 32.72
#